data_AF-A0A957HNG8-F1
#
_entry.id   AF-A0A957HNG8-F1
#
_cell.length_a   1.000
_cell.length_b   1.000
_cell.length_c   1.000
_cell.angle_alpha   90.00
_cell.angle_beta   90.00
_cell.angle_gamma   90.00
#
_symmetry.space_group_name_H-M   'P 1'
#
loop_
_entity.id
_entity.type
_entity.pdbx_description
1 polymer ?
#
loop_
_entity_poly.entity_id
_entity_poly.type
_entity_poly.pdbx_seq_one_letter_code
_entity_poly.pdbx_strand_id
1 'polypeptide(L)'
;MSIDIGTVTVLYERSPLKQWIAQNGTLITTAPPGARGKLYCVREAIRHEDPALFQLSSQLEAKHPTFTSRIWKAAIMIVNGHIKPPRPGNLIHEVALIGSQTTDDQYSVHYYGNYTCGCEDFQLGKAPSLPKTGQKMCKHIIAYAAFKRLGRIDWEVTNEQ
;
A
#
# COMPACT_ATOMS: atom_id res chain seq x y z
N MET A 1 -2.33 -19.19 -5.54
CA MET A 1 -1.86 -17.86 -5.09
C MET A 1 -3.09 -17.03 -4.85
N SER A 2 -3.34 -16.69 -3.60
CA SER A 2 -4.36 -15.76 -3.14
C SER A 2 -3.70 -14.56 -2.48
N ILE A 3 -4.44 -13.47 -2.37
CA ILE A 3 -4.07 -12.26 -1.62
C ILE A 3 -5.33 -11.87 -0.86
N ASP A 4 -5.23 -11.81 0.45
CA ASP A 4 -6.33 -11.30 1.28
C ASP A 4 -6.18 -9.79 1.43
N ILE A 5 -7.29 -9.08 1.21
CA ILE A 5 -7.42 -7.63 1.25
C ILE A 5 -8.63 -7.34 2.12
N GLY A 6 -8.41 -7.11 3.41
CA GLY A 6 -9.49 -6.99 4.40
C GLY A 6 -10.31 -8.28 4.44
N THR A 7 -11.61 -8.17 4.17
CA THR A 7 -12.52 -9.33 4.08
C THR A 7 -12.58 -9.98 2.69
N VAL A 8 -11.97 -9.37 1.67
CA VAL A 8 -12.00 -9.86 0.28
C VAL A 8 -10.74 -10.67 -0.05
N THR A 9 -10.94 -11.89 -0.57
CA THR A 9 -9.85 -12.71 -1.11
C THR A 9 -9.75 -12.52 -2.61
N VAL A 10 -8.57 -12.14 -3.10
CA VAL A 10 -8.21 -12.13 -4.53
C VAL A 10 -7.43 -13.39 -4.87
N LEU A 11 -7.98 -14.29 -5.69
CA LEU A 11 -7.36 -15.56 -6.04
C LEU A 11 -7.38 -15.81 -7.55
N TYR A 12 -6.44 -16.65 -8.01
CA TYR A 12 -6.41 -17.11 -9.40
C TYR A 12 -7.06 -18.49 -9.51
N GLU A 13 -8.22 -18.54 -10.16
CA GLU A 13 -8.93 -19.78 -10.49
C GLU A 13 -8.27 -20.42 -11.71
N ARG A 14 -7.83 -21.68 -11.57
CA ARG A 14 -7.03 -22.36 -12.60
C ARG A 14 -7.85 -23.19 -13.60
N SER A 15 -9.10 -23.52 -13.30
CA SER A 15 -9.94 -24.39 -14.13
C SER A 15 -11.42 -24.13 -13.92
N PRO A 16 -12.27 -24.17 -14.98
CA PRO A 16 -11.90 -24.22 -16.40
C PRO A 16 -11.59 -22.84 -17.00
N LEU A 17 -12.00 -21.75 -16.34
CA LEU A 17 -12.06 -20.40 -16.93
C LEU A 17 -10.72 -19.65 -16.90
N LYS A 18 -9.77 -20.05 -16.05
CA LYS A 18 -8.44 -19.41 -15.91
C LYS A 18 -8.52 -17.90 -15.67
N GLN A 19 -9.14 -17.50 -14.56
CA GLN A 19 -9.49 -16.11 -14.28
C GLN A 19 -9.00 -15.64 -12.90
N TRP A 20 -8.90 -14.33 -12.73
CA TRP A 20 -8.78 -13.72 -11.40
C TRP A 20 -10.17 -13.51 -10.82
N ILE A 21 -10.30 -13.75 -9.53
CA ILE A 21 -11.54 -13.58 -8.77
C ILE A 21 -11.21 -12.77 -7.53
N ALA A 22 -11.94 -11.67 -7.29
CA ALA A 22 -12.03 -11.00 -6.00
C ALA A 22 -13.37 -11.38 -5.38
N GLN A 23 -13.38 -12.00 -4.21
CA GLN A 23 -14.62 -12.43 -3.59
C GLN A 23 -14.66 -12.28 -2.08
N ASN A 24 -15.85 -12.01 -1.56
CA ASN A 24 -16.29 -12.26 -0.20
C ASN A 24 -17.76 -12.70 -0.23
N GLY A 25 -18.42 -12.90 0.91
CA GLY A 25 -19.84 -13.30 0.94
C GLY A 25 -20.81 -12.35 0.21
N THR A 26 -20.38 -11.15 -0.18
CA THR A 26 -21.21 -10.09 -0.79
C THR A 26 -20.69 -9.56 -2.14
N LEU A 27 -19.45 -9.87 -2.49
CA LEU A 27 -18.76 -9.42 -3.71
C LEU A 27 -18.29 -10.65 -4.49
N ILE A 28 -18.57 -10.68 -5.80
CA ILE A 28 -17.95 -11.63 -6.74
C ILE A 28 -17.50 -10.88 -8.01
N THR A 29 -16.24 -10.50 -7.94
CA THR A 29 -15.33 -9.86 -8.89
C THR A 29 -14.58 -10.72 -9.91
N THR A 30 -15.02 -11.04 -11.13
CA THR A 30 -14.16 -11.82 -12.07
C THR A 30 -13.42 -10.97 -13.11
N ALA A 31 -12.23 -11.42 -13.52
CA ALA A 31 -11.42 -10.78 -14.57
C ALA A 31 -10.56 -11.77 -15.37
N PRO A 32 -10.25 -11.46 -16.65
CA PRO A 32 -9.38 -12.29 -17.49
C PRO A 32 -8.00 -12.59 -16.86
N PRO A 33 -7.28 -13.63 -17.33
CA PRO A 33 -5.94 -13.93 -16.84
C PRO A 33 -4.94 -12.79 -17.08
N GLY A 34 -3.81 -12.85 -16.36
CA GLY A 34 -2.69 -11.93 -16.50
C GLY A 34 -2.66 -10.78 -15.49
N ALA A 35 -1.62 -9.94 -15.60
CA ALA A 35 -1.34 -8.89 -14.61
C ALA A 35 -2.44 -7.81 -14.57
N ARG A 36 -3.06 -7.48 -15.71
CA ARG A 36 -4.16 -6.52 -15.78
C ARG A 36 -5.41 -7.01 -15.05
N GLY A 37 -5.79 -8.28 -15.25
CA GLY A 37 -6.92 -8.87 -14.53
C GLY A 37 -6.67 -8.98 -13.02
N LYS A 38 -5.45 -9.35 -12.62
CA LYS A 38 -5.05 -9.31 -11.20
C LYS A 38 -5.23 -7.93 -10.60
N LEU A 39 -4.72 -6.91 -11.28
CA LEU A 39 -4.80 -5.53 -10.82
C LEU A 39 -6.25 -5.04 -10.74
N TYR A 40 -7.09 -5.42 -11.70
CA TYR A 40 -8.52 -5.15 -11.64
C TYR A 40 -9.16 -5.76 -10.38
N CYS A 41 -8.98 -7.06 -10.11
CA CYS A 41 -9.52 -7.68 -8.90
C CYS A 41 -9.00 -7.03 -7.60
N VAL A 42 -7.73 -6.61 -7.55
CA VAL A 42 -7.17 -5.85 -6.41
C VAL A 42 -7.88 -4.51 -6.23
N ARG A 43 -8.13 -3.78 -7.33
CA ARG A 43 -8.84 -2.50 -7.31
C ARG A 43 -10.27 -2.67 -6.81
N GLU A 44 -10.96 -3.71 -7.28
CA GLU A 44 -12.32 -4.04 -6.86
C GLU A 44 -12.38 -4.38 -5.37
N ALA A 45 -11.44 -5.20 -4.88
CA ALA A 45 -11.33 -5.54 -3.47
C ALA A 45 -11.13 -4.29 -2.59
N ILE A 46 -10.16 -3.43 -2.93
CA ILE A 46 -9.92 -2.19 -2.17
C ILE A 46 -11.13 -1.25 -2.25
N ARG A 47 -11.79 -1.15 -3.41
CA ARG A 47 -12.99 -0.31 -3.57
C ARG A 47 -14.14 -0.78 -2.70
N HIS A 48 -14.27 -2.08 -2.48
CA HIS A 48 -15.27 -2.66 -1.59
C HIS A 48 -14.93 -2.43 -0.12
N GLU A 49 -13.69 -2.71 0.29
CA GLU A 49 -13.23 -2.56 1.67
C GLU A 49 -13.12 -1.09 2.12
N ASP A 50 -12.65 -0.22 1.22
CA ASP A 50 -12.30 1.15 1.54
C ASP A 50 -12.45 2.09 0.32
N PRO A 51 -13.67 2.58 0.05
CA PRO A 51 -13.94 3.46 -1.08
C PRO A 51 -13.09 4.74 -1.10
N ALA A 52 -12.79 5.31 0.06
CA ALA A 52 -11.99 6.53 0.17
C ALA A 52 -10.52 6.28 -0.22
N LEU A 53 -9.95 5.16 0.24
CA LEU A 53 -8.60 4.75 -0.16
C LEU A 53 -8.54 4.40 -1.65
N PHE A 54 -9.57 3.75 -2.19
CA PHE A 54 -9.64 3.48 -3.64
C PHE A 54 -9.61 4.77 -4.46
N GLN A 55 -10.41 5.77 -4.09
CA GLN A 55 -10.43 7.07 -4.76
C GLN A 55 -9.06 7.74 -4.70
N LEU A 56 -8.44 7.79 -3.52
CA LEU A 56 -7.11 8.38 -3.35
C LEU A 56 -6.05 7.64 -4.17
N SER A 57 -6.06 6.30 -4.15
CA SER A 57 -5.11 5.47 -4.90
C SER A 57 -5.26 5.66 -6.41
N SER A 58 -6.49 5.77 -6.89
CA SER A 58 -6.78 6.04 -8.31
C SER A 58 -6.27 7.42 -8.74
N GLN A 59 -6.45 8.44 -7.90
CA GLN A 59 -5.91 9.78 -8.15
C GLN A 59 -4.38 9.80 -8.17
N LEU A 60 -3.75 9.09 -7.22
CA LEU A 60 -2.29 8.96 -7.17
C LEU A 60 -1.76 8.24 -8.41
N GLU A 61 -2.42 7.18 -8.86
CA GLU A 61 -2.06 6.45 -10.07
C GLU A 61 -2.17 7.34 -11.31
N ALA A 62 -3.29 8.06 -11.48
CA ALA A 62 -3.48 8.95 -12.61
C ALA A 62 -2.41 10.06 -12.66
N LYS A 63 -2.05 10.61 -11.49
CA LYS A 63 -1.01 11.63 -11.38
C LYS A 63 0.40 11.09 -11.56
N HIS A 64 0.63 9.84 -11.15
CA HIS A 64 1.95 9.22 -11.09
C HIS A 64 1.94 7.76 -11.60
N PRO A 65 1.73 7.52 -12.92
CA PRO A 65 1.52 6.17 -13.47
C PRO A 65 2.72 5.22 -13.28
N THR A 66 3.94 5.76 -13.19
CA THR A 66 5.16 4.97 -12.92
C THR A 66 5.15 4.30 -11.54
N PHE A 67 4.26 4.73 -10.64
CA PHE A 67 4.13 4.18 -9.29
C PHE A 67 2.95 3.20 -9.14
N THR A 68 2.16 2.92 -10.20
CA THR A 68 0.94 2.07 -10.14
C THR A 68 1.12 0.84 -9.26
N SER A 69 2.13 0.01 -9.54
CA SER A 69 2.35 -1.24 -8.77
C SER A 69 2.60 -0.99 -7.28
N ARG A 70 3.29 0.10 -6.93
CA ARG A 70 3.59 0.46 -5.54
C ARG A 70 2.40 1.09 -4.84
N ILE A 71 1.61 1.91 -5.54
CA ILE A 71 0.37 2.51 -5.03
C ILE A 71 -0.62 1.43 -4.62
N TRP A 72 -0.89 0.47 -5.49
CA TRP A 72 -1.86 -0.58 -5.16
C TRP A 72 -1.34 -1.56 -4.12
N LYS A 73 -0.02 -1.83 -4.08
CA LYS A 73 0.57 -2.56 -2.95
C LYS A 73 0.42 -1.79 -1.63
N ALA A 74 0.67 -0.49 -1.63
CA ALA A 74 0.49 0.36 -0.45
C ALA A 74 -0.95 0.35 0.06
N ALA A 75 -1.93 0.41 -0.85
CA ALA A 75 -3.34 0.32 -0.50
C ALA A 75 -3.69 -1.02 0.17
N ILE A 76 -3.17 -2.15 -0.33
CA ILE A 76 -3.34 -3.46 0.34
C ILE A 76 -2.79 -3.41 1.77
N MET A 77 -1.62 -2.78 2.00
CA MET A 77 -1.03 -2.65 3.34
C MET A 77 -1.93 -1.84 4.29
N ILE A 78 -2.58 -0.80 3.78
CA ILE A 78 -3.52 0.03 4.56
C ILE A 78 -4.75 -0.79 4.95
N VAL A 79 -5.41 -1.44 3.99
CA VAL A 79 -6.62 -2.24 4.25
C VAL A 79 -6.34 -3.34 5.27
N ASN A 80 -5.18 -4.01 5.16
CA ASN A 80 -4.81 -5.08 6.08
C ASN A 80 -4.31 -4.59 7.44
N GLY A 81 -4.28 -3.27 7.68
CA GLY A 81 -3.87 -2.70 8.97
C GLY A 81 -2.38 -2.86 9.28
N HIS A 82 -1.53 -2.89 8.26
CA HIS A 82 -0.08 -3.08 8.42
C HIS A 82 0.65 -1.81 8.86
N ILE A 83 0.00 -0.64 8.82
CA ILE A 83 0.58 0.61 9.31
C ILE A 83 0.33 0.69 10.81
N LYS A 84 1.41 0.82 11.57
CA LYS A 84 1.42 0.86 13.03
C LYS A 84 2.11 2.14 13.50
N PRO A 85 1.80 2.61 14.72
CA PRO A 85 2.50 3.74 15.32
C PRO A 85 4.01 3.46 15.44
N PRO A 86 4.84 4.53 15.53
CA PRO A 86 6.27 4.39 15.82
C PRO A 86 6.49 3.68 17.17
N ARG A 87 7.67 3.09 17.34
CA ARG A 87 8.01 2.36 18.57
C ARG A 87 8.04 3.31 19.78
N PRO A 88 7.45 2.90 20.92
CA PRO A 88 7.55 3.67 22.15
C PRO A 88 9.01 3.92 22.52
N GLY A 89 9.36 5.18 22.81
CA GLY A 89 10.68 5.56 23.30
C GLY A 89 11.82 5.50 22.27
N ASN A 90 11.55 5.37 20.97
CA ASN A 90 12.62 5.22 19.97
C ASN A 90 12.52 6.23 18.82
N LEU A 91 13.67 6.88 18.59
CA LEU A 91 14.06 7.75 17.47
C LEU A 91 13.09 8.90 17.19
N ILE A 92 13.53 10.11 17.55
CA ILE A 92 12.84 11.40 17.32
C ILE A 92 12.17 11.46 15.94
N HIS A 93 12.73 10.79 14.92
CA HIS A 93 12.32 10.87 13.52
C HIS A 93 11.50 9.69 12.97
N GLU A 94 11.23 8.62 13.72
CA GLU A 94 10.34 7.53 13.26
C GLU A 94 8.88 8.01 13.24
N VAL A 95 8.19 7.83 12.12
CA VAL A 95 6.81 8.31 11.94
C VAL A 95 5.79 7.17 11.79
N ALA A 96 6.25 5.98 11.40
CA ALA A 96 5.43 4.78 11.33
C ALA A 96 6.29 3.51 11.24
N LEU A 97 5.73 2.41 11.72
CA LEU A 97 6.16 1.05 11.38
C LEU A 97 5.20 0.47 10.36
N ILE A 98 5.74 -0.24 9.37
CA ILE A 98 4.91 -0.87 8.34
C ILE A 98 5.28 -2.35 8.21
N GLY A 99 4.33 -3.21 8.58
CA GLY A 99 4.46 -4.66 8.45
C GLY A 99 4.59 -5.11 7.00
N SER A 100 5.54 -6.00 6.72
CA SER A 100 5.71 -6.62 5.42
C SER A 100 4.47 -7.45 5.05
N GLN A 101 4.21 -7.59 3.74
CA GLN A 101 3.13 -8.46 3.24
C GLN A 101 3.55 -9.93 3.16
N THR A 102 4.86 -10.21 3.21
CA THR A 102 5.44 -11.50 2.82
C THR A 102 6.33 -12.11 3.90
N THR A 103 6.66 -11.35 4.93
CA THR A 103 7.57 -11.74 6.02
C THR A 103 7.05 -11.15 7.32
N ASP A 104 7.52 -11.66 8.46
CA ASP A 104 7.26 -11.05 9.77
C ASP A 104 8.07 -9.74 9.98
N ASP A 105 8.82 -9.31 8.96
CA ASP A 105 9.61 -8.08 9.01
C ASP A 105 8.73 -6.84 9.10
N GLN A 106 9.19 -5.87 9.87
CA GLN A 106 8.61 -4.53 9.92
C GLN A 106 9.62 -3.52 9.39
N TYR A 107 9.16 -2.63 8.52
CA TYR A 107 9.97 -1.54 8.00
C TYR A 107 9.59 -0.23 8.68
N SER A 108 10.58 0.46 9.22
CA SER A 108 10.41 1.81 9.74
C SER A 108 10.39 2.84 8.60
N VAL A 109 9.46 3.78 8.70
CA VAL A 109 9.44 5.03 7.92
C VAL A 109 9.88 6.15 8.86
N HIS A 110 10.86 6.94 8.42
CA HIS A 110 11.38 8.07 9.17
C HIS A 110 11.23 9.38 8.39
N TYR A 111 11.26 10.51 9.08
CA TYR A 111 11.22 11.84 8.48
C TYR A 111 12.37 12.73 8.98
N TYR A 112 13.24 13.14 8.06
CA TYR A 112 14.38 14.03 8.30
C TYR A 112 14.35 15.23 7.34
N GLY A 113 13.18 15.85 7.15
CA GLY A 113 12.92 16.80 6.06
C GLY A 113 12.47 16.12 4.75
N ASN A 114 12.88 14.87 4.54
CA ASN A 114 12.34 13.94 3.55
C ASN A 114 12.02 12.58 4.19
N TYR A 115 11.11 11.82 3.60
CA TYR A 115 10.81 10.46 4.06
C TYR A 115 11.91 9.48 3.67
N THR A 116 12.30 8.63 4.60
CA THR A 116 13.22 7.52 4.35
C THR A 116 12.61 6.21 4.85
N CYS A 117 13.09 5.09 4.33
CA CYS A 117 12.58 3.77 4.70
C CYS A 117 13.69 2.72 4.70
N GLY A 118 13.65 1.81 5.68
CA GLY A 118 14.60 0.70 5.81
C GLY A 118 14.42 -0.45 4.82
N CYS A 119 13.41 -0.39 3.93
CA CYS A 119 13.16 -1.49 2.99
C CYS A 119 14.19 -1.56 1.85
N GLU A 120 14.42 -2.78 1.34
CA GLU A 120 15.38 -3.04 0.25
C GLU A 120 15.12 -2.17 -0.99
N ASP A 121 13.84 -1.97 -1.37
CA ASP A 121 13.47 -1.14 -2.52
C ASP A 121 13.99 0.30 -2.38
N PHE A 122 14.02 0.84 -1.16
CA PHE A 122 14.57 2.16 -0.87
C PHE A 122 16.10 2.14 -0.77
N GLN A 123 16.66 1.19 0.00
CA GLN A 123 18.09 1.09 0.28
C GLN A 123 18.93 0.83 -0.98
N LEU A 124 18.43 0.01 -1.90
CA LEU A 124 19.08 -0.27 -3.18
C LEU A 124 18.79 0.78 -4.27
N GLY A 125 18.08 1.87 -3.94
CA GLY A 125 17.76 2.92 -4.91
C GLY A 125 16.78 2.51 -6.02
N LYS A 126 16.05 1.41 -5.85
CA LYS A 126 15.03 0.91 -6.80
C LYS A 126 13.70 1.70 -6.69
N ALA A 127 13.49 2.41 -5.59
CA ALA A 127 12.34 3.25 -5.35
C ALA A 127 12.39 4.51 -6.25
N PRO A 128 11.40 4.71 -7.15
CA PRO A 128 11.37 5.88 -8.02
C PRO A 128 11.18 7.18 -7.23
N SER A 129 11.69 8.29 -7.77
CA SER A 129 11.58 9.62 -7.17
C SER A 129 10.41 10.42 -7.75
N LEU A 130 9.77 11.22 -6.90
CA LEU A 130 8.83 12.25 -7.35
C LEU A 130 9.57 13.30 -8.19
N PRO A 131 9.07 13.67 -9.39
CA PRO A 131 9.81 14.53 -10.31
C PRO A 131 10.18 15.92 -9.77
N LYS A 132 9.35 16.51 -8.91
CA LYS A 132 9.55 17.89 -8.41
C LYS A 132 10.37 17.96 -7.12
N THR A 133 10.23 16.98 -6.24
CA THR A 133 10.82 17.03 -4.89
C THR A 133 12.03 16.11 -4.76
N GLY A 134 12.25 15.20 -5.72
CA GLY A 134 13.29 14.17 -5.62
C GLY A 134 13.00 13.07 -4.60
N GLN A 135 11.92 13.18 -3.83
CA GLN A 135 11.52 12.23 -2.79
C GLN A 135 11.32 10.83 -3.39
N LYS A 136 12.13 9.86 -2.93
CA LYS A 136 11.98 8.44 -3.28
C LYS A 136 10.73 7.86 -2.63
N MET A 137 9.93 7.11 -3.39
CA MET A 137 8.66 6.55 -2.93
C MET A 137 8.64 5.04 -3.10
N CYS A 138 9.07 4.32 -2.07
CA CYS A 138 8.78 2.88 -1.95
C CYS A 138 7.30 2.68 -1.53
N LYS A 139 6.80 1.45 -1.59
CA LYS A 139 5.41 1.14 -1.19
C LYS A 139 5.10 1.55 0.26
N HIS A 140 6.08 1.50 1.17
CA HIS A 140 5.92 1.86 2.58
C HIS A 140 5.72 3.37 2.77
N ILE A 141 6.54 4.20 2.11
CA ILE A 141 6.39 5.66 2.15
C ILE A 141 5.05 6.08 1.52
N ILE A 142 4.65 5.43 0.41
CA ILE A 142 3.34 5.69 -0.20
C ILE A 142 2.20 5.32 0.76
N ALA A 143 2.30 4.18 1.44
CA ALA A 143 1.29 3.72 2.40
C ALA A 143 1.14 4.71 3.55
N TYR A 144 2.25 5.12 4.18
CA TYR A 144 2.24 6.15 5.22
C TYR A 144 1.64 7.47 4.73
N ALA A 145 2.10 7.99 3.58
CA ALA A 145 1.62 9.27 3.06
C ALA A 145 0.12 9.26 2.72
N ALA A 146 -0.38 8.14 2.17
CA ALA A 146 -1.80 7.98 1.90
C ALA A 146 -2.62 7.86 3.19
N PHE A 147 -2.13 7.11 4.19
CA PHE A 147 -2.77 6.96 5.50
C PHE A 147 -2.85 8.30 6.26
N LYS A 148 -1.76 9.08 6.25
CA LYS A 148 -1.73 10.46 6.76
C LYS A 148 -2.77 11.34 6.05
N ARG A 149 -2.79 11.29 4.72
CA ARG A 149 -3.71 12.11 3.90
C ARG A 149 -5.19 11.77 4.12
N LEU A 150 -5.49 10.52 4.47
CA LEU A 150 -6.84 10.09 4.84
C LEU A 150 -7.24 10.49 6.27
N GLY A 151 -6.36 11.18 7.02
CA GLY A 151 -6.62 11.60 8.40
C GLY A 151 -6.68 10.44 9.40
N ARG A 152 -5.98 9.34 9.11
CA ARG A 152 -6.04 8.11 9.92
C ARG A 152 -4.90 7.94 10.90
N ILE A 153 -4.00 8.93 10.98
CA ILE A 153 -2.98 8.97 12.02
C ILE A 153 -3.66 9.49 13.29
N ASP A 154 -3.78 8.63 14.27
CA ASP A 154 -4.34 8.90 15.60
C ASP A 154 -3.25 8.90 16.70
N TRP A 155 -1.98 8.71 16.33
CA TRP A 155 -0.84 8.85 17.22
C TRP A 155 -0.14 10.20 17.02
N GLU A 156 0.49 10.68 18.09
CA GLU A 156 1.34 11.86 18.00
C GLU A 156 2.56 11.54 17.13
N VAL A 157 2.74 12.32 16.07
CA VAL A 157 3.98 12.34 15.30
C VAL A 157 4.83 13.45 15.90
N THR A 158 5.81 13.09 16.72
CA THR A 158 6.70 14.03 17.40
C THR A 158 7.71 14.65 16.42
N ASN A 159 7.28 15.34 15.35
CA ASN A 159 8.17 16.05 14.41
C ASN A 159 7.47 17.18 13.64
N GLU A 160 6.82 18.11 14.35
CA GLU A 160 6.45 19.40 13.76
C GLU A 160 7.18 20.52 14.54
N GLN A 161 8.48 20.66 14.27
CA GLN A 161 9.25 21.89 14.50
C GLN A 161 9.98 22.27 13.20
#